data_AF-A0A8H7LED9-F1
#
_entry.id   AF-A0A8H7LED9-F1
#
_cell.length_a   1.000
_cell.length_b   1.000
_cell.length_c   1.000
_cell.angle_alpha   90.00
_cell.angle_beta   90.00
_cell.angle_gamma   90.00
#
_symmetry.space_group_name_H-M   'P 1'
#
loop_
_entity.id
_entity.type
_entity.pdbx_description
1 polymer ?
#
loop_
_entity_poly.entity_id
_entity_poly.type
_entity_poly.pdbx_seq_one_letter_code
_entity_poly.pdbx_strand_id
1 'polypeptide(L)'
;MATFELDLFEISQDYHALFQENQRLRFRFDFASTVLSALRRATHDMERYNFLGETDQHLLNCMIELNVRLFAFHDSIGGLDHLVPMYASRIDTCWNQLALWSEAFYKIPDTSYEIREVFEFHRIRAYLKIAEFWEQIPHDLYEP
;
A
#
# COMPACT_ATOMS: atom_id res chain seq x y z
N MET A 1 -20.25 -43.92 -26.37
CA MET A 1 -19.94 -42.60 -26.98
C MET A 1 -20.30 -41.46 -26.05
N ALA A 2 -21.47 -41.48 -25.39
CA ALA A 2 -21.85 -40.47 -24.38
C ALA A 2 -20.94 -40.37 -23.14
N THR A 3 -20.23 -41.43 -22.76
CA THR A 3 -19.31 -41.44 -21.60
C THR A 3 -18.02 -40.64 -21.84
N PHE A 4 -17.49 -40.63 -23.07
CA PHE A 4 -16.24 -39.90 -23.38
C PHE A 4 -16.42 -38.38 -23.43
N GLU A 5 -17.61 -37.90 -23.80
CA GLU A 5 -17.92 -36.46 -23.82
C GLU A 5 -18.12 -35.90 -22.41
N LEU A 6 -18.64 -36.72 -21.48
CA LEU A 6 -18.77 -36.35 -20.07
C LEU A 6 -17.38 -36.21 -19.41
N ASP A 7 -16.49 -37.17 -19.65
CA ASP A 7 -15.12 -37.17 -19.10
C ASP A 7 -14.31 -35.96 -19.62
N LEU A 8 -14.45 -35.59 -20.89
CA LEU A 8 -13.77 -34.42 -21.46
C LEU A 8 -14.29 -33.09 -20.91
N PHE A 9 -15.58 -33.01 -20.59
CA PHE A 9 -16.17 -31.83 -19.98
C PHE A 9 -15.68 -31.64 -18.53
N GLU A 10 -15.66 -32.71 -17.74
CA GLU A 10 -15.15 -32.68 -16.36
C GLU A 10 -13.66 -32.28 -16.32
N ILE A 11 -12.83 -32.88 -17.18
CA ILE A 11 -11.40 -32.51 -17.30
C ILE A 11 -11.23 -31.03 -17.68
N SER A 12 -12.09 -30.51 -18.56
CA SER A 12 -12.03 -29.09 -18.96
C SER A 12 -12.39 -28.14 -17.82
N GLN A 13 -13.39 -28.50 -17.00
CA GLN A 13 -13.77 -27.71 -15.82
C GLN A 13 -12.69 -27.71 -14.75
N ASP A 14 -12.11 -28.87 -14.46
CA ASP A 14 -11.01 -29.01 -13.49
C ASP A 14 -9.77 -28.22 -13.93
N TYR A 15 -9.42 -28.29 -15.22
CA TYR A 15 -8.31 -27.51 -15.76
C TYR A 15 -8.57 -26.00 -15.65
N HIS A 16 -9.81 -25.55 -15.88
CA HIS A 16 -10.17 -24.15 -15.73
C HIS A 16 -10.05 -23.68 -14.27
N ALA A 17 -10.53 -24.47 -13.32
CA ALA A 17 -10.42 -24.17 -11.88
C ALA A 17 -8.94 -24.08 -11.44
N LEU A 18 -8.11 -25.05 -11.83
CA LEU A 18 -6.68 -25.04 -11.55
C LEU A 18 -5.98 -23.83 -12.17
N PHE A 19 -6.35 -23.46 -13.40
CA PHE A 19 -5.79 -22.29 -14.05
C PHE A 19 -6.14 -20.98 -13.31
N GLN A 20 -7.40 -20.82 -12.88
CA GLN A 20 -7.82 -19.66 -12.09
C GLN A 20 -7.10 -19.59 -10.73
N GLU A 21 -6.96 -20.72 -10.05
CA GLU A 21 -6.24 -20.80 -8.77
C GLU A 21 -4.77 -20.42 -8.93
N ASN A 22 -4.09 -20.96 -9.94
CA ASN A 22 -2.70 -20.61 -10.24
C ASN A 22 -2.52 -19.12 -10.56
N GLN A 23 -3.47 -18.51 -11.28
CA GLN A 23 -3.45 -17.06 -11.49
C GLN A 23 -3.57 -16.29 -10.18
N ARG A 24 -4.52 -16.65 -9.31
CA ARG A 24 -4.70 -16.02 -8.00
C ARG A 24 -3.44 -16.15 -7.14
N LEU A 25 -2.84 -17.33 -7.07
CA LEU A 25 -1.59 -17.57 -6.34
C LEU A 25 -0.46 -16.69 -6.88
N ARG A 26 -0.33 -16.57 -8.20
CA ARG A 26 0.65 -15.70 -8.82
C ARG A 26 0.43 -14.23 -8.45
N PHE A 27 -0.79 -13.72 -8.54
CA PHE A 27 -1.11 -12.34 -8.13
C PHE A 27 -0.75 -12.08 -6.67
N ARG A 28 -1.09 -13.01 -5.76
CA ARG A 28 -0.73 -12.92 -4.34
C ARG A 28 0.78 -12.89 -4.12
N PHE A 29 1.50 -13.76 -4.82
CA PHE A 29 2.96 -13.83 -4.74
C PHE A 29 3.62 -12.54 -5.24
N ASP A 30 3.15 -12.01 -6.37
CA ASP A 30 3.65 -10.77 -6.96
C ASP A 30 3.40 -9.59 -6.02
N PHE A 31 2.18 -9.47 -5.47
CA PHE A 31 1.84 -8.46 -4.48
C PHE A 31 2.71 -8.55 -3.22
N ALA A 32 2.81 -9.75 -2.63
CA ALA A 32 3.63 -9.97 -1.44
C ALA A 32 5.11 -9.63 -1.69
N SER A 33 5.63 -9.92 -2.88
CA SER A 33 6.99 -9.58 -3.30
C SER A 33 7.18 -8.07 -3.42
N THR A 34 6.19 -7.34 -3.96
CA THR A 34 6.17 -5.88 -4.02
C THR A 34 6.17 -5.27 -2.62
N VAL A 35 5.31 -5.76 -1.72
CA VAL A 35 5.22 -5.28 -0.33
C VAL A 35 6.54 -5.54 0.41
N LEU A 36 7.09 -6.76 0.33
CA LEU A 36 8.35 -7.10 0.97
C LEU A 36 9.50 -6.22 0.48
N SER A 37 9.58 -5.96 -0.83
CA SER A 37 10.60 -5.09 -1.40
C SER A 37 10.44 -3.65 -0.90
N ALA A 38 9.20 -3.16 -0.78
CA ALA A 38 8.92 -1.85 -0.23
C ALA A 38 9.30 -1.74 1.25
N LEU A 39 8.99 -2.75 2.07
CA LEU A 39 9.36 -2.81 3.49
C LEU A 39 10.87 -2.85 3.69
N ARG A 40 11.59 -3.62 2.86
CA ARG A 40 13.06 -3.64 2.88
C ARG A 40 13.64 -2.26 2.57
N ARG A 41 13.11 -1.59 1.55
CA ARG A 41 13.53 -0.22 1.21
C ARG A 41 13.22 0.76 2.33
N ALA A 42 12.02 0.69 2.91
CA ALA A 42 11.64 1.55 4.04
C ALA A 42 12.56 1.33 5.25
N THR A 43 12.89 0.07 5.56
CA THR A 43 13.84 -0.27 6.64
C THR A 43 15.20 0.34 6.39
N HIS A 44 15.74 0.16 5.18
CA HIS A 44 17.02 0.75 4.79
C HIS A 44 17.01 2.29 4.84
N ASP A 45 15.95 2.92 4.36
CA ASP A 45 15.80 4.38 4.39
C ASP A 45 15.72 4.87 5.85
N MET A 46 14.95 4.20 6.72
CA MET A 46 14.87 4.51 8.15
C MET A 46 16.21 4.33 8.87
N GLU A 47 17.00 3.31 8.52
CA GLU A 47 18.35 3.10 9.07
C GLU A 47 19.32 4.20 8.61
N ARG A 48 19.24 4.61 7.34
CA ARG A 48 20.08 5.67 6.76
C ARG A 48 19.77 7.04 7.37
N TYR A 49 18.49 7.37 7.52
CA TYR A 49 18.02 8.62 8.08
C TYR A 49 17.67 8.50 9.56
N ASN A 50 18.28 7.54 10.26
CA ASN A 50 18.01 7.27 11.66
C ASN A 50 18.24 8.56 12.47
N PHE A 51 17.23 8.91 13.28
CA PHE A 51 17.10 10.22 13.88
C PHE A 51 18.30 10.58 14.78
N LEU A 52 19.20 11.41 14.27
CA LEU A 52 20.28 12.04 15.04
C LEU A 52 19.89 13.42 15.59
N GLY A 53 18.61 13.79 15.54
CA GLY A 53 18.07 15.01 16.17
C GLY A 53 17.54 16.07 15.21
N GLU A 54 17.67 15.91 13.89
CA GLU A 54 17.20 16.90 12.91
C GLU A 54 15.71 16.70 12.57
N THR A 55 14.95 17.79 12.58
CA THR A 55 13.49 17.79 12.39
C THR A 55 13.06 17.31 11.00
N ASP A 56 13.85 17.61 9.96
CA ASP A 56 13.57 17.19 8.58
C ASP A 56 13.72 15.67 8.41
N GLN A 57 14.77 15.08 8.98
CA GLN A 57 14.96 13.62 9.02
C GLN A 57 13.85 12.93 9.80
N HIS A 58 13.39 13.53 10.91
CA HIS A 58 12.24 13.02 11.65
C HIS A 58 10.97 12.98 10.81
N LEU A 59 10.63 14.09 10.14
CA LEU A 59 9.45 14.16 9.28
C LEU A 59 9.56 13.22 8.07
N LEU A 60 10.76 13.04 7.52
CA LEU A 60 11.02 12.03 6.50
C LEU A 60 10.73 10.63 7.03
N ASN A 61 11.22 10.27 8.22
CA ASN A 61 10.92 8.98 8.84
C ASN A 61 9.42 8.78 9.08
N CYS A 62 8.70 9.81 9.53
CA CYS A 62 7.24 9.76 9.66
C CYS A 62 6.55 9.47 8.32
N MET A 63 7.03 10.10 7.23
CA MET A 63 6.48 9.86 5.88
C MET A 63 6.78 8.46 5.36
N ILE A 64 7.97 7.91 5.65
CA ILE A 64 8.32 6.52 5.32
C ILE A 64 7.43 5.57 6.13
N GLU A 65 7.23 5.84 7.42
CA GLU A 65 6.36 5.05 8.28
C GLU A 65 4.91 5.06 7.79
N LEU A 66 4.42 6.20 7.29
CA LEU A 66 3.09 6.29 6.68
C LEU A 66 2.93 5.28 5.54
N ASN A 67 3.90 5.23 4.62
CA ASN A 67 3.89 4.30 3.51
C ASN A 67 3.88 2.84 3.97
N VAL A 68 4.61 2.53 5.05
CA VAL A 68 4.60 1.19 5.65
C VAL A 68 3.23 0.87 6.24
N ARG A 69 2.64 1.79 7.01
CA ARG A 69 1.30 1.62 7.60
C ARG A 69 0.23 1.43 6.54
N LEU A 70 0.35 2.08 5.38
CA LEU A 70 -0.59 1.91 4.27
C LEU A 70 -0.64 0.49 3.72
N PHE A 71 0.42 -0.33 3.89
CA PHE A 71 0.37 -1.75 3.52
C PHE A 71 -0.60 -2.56 4.37
N ALA A 72 -0.85 -2.15 5.62
CA ALA A 72 -1.76 -2.85 6.52
C ALA A 72 -3.25 -2.74 6.13
N PHE A 73 -3.59 -1.88 5.17
CA PHE A 73 -4.95 -1.78 4.62
C PHE A 73 -5.14 -2.61 3.36
N HIS A 74 -4.13 -3.35 2.90
CA HIS A 74 -4.32 -4.21 1.73
C HIS A 74 -4.82 -5.59 2.13
N ASP A 75 -5.70 -6.14 1.31
CA ASP A 75 -6.10 -7.54 1.40
C ASP A 75 -5.06 -8.46 0.74
N SER A 76 -5.35 -9.76 0.69
CA SER A 76 -4.44 -10.74 0.09
C SER A 76 -4.14 -10.52 -1.40
N ILE A 77 -4.99 -9.77 -2.12
CA ILE A 77 -4.88 -9.54 -3.56
C ILE A 77 -4.46 -8.11 -3.91
N GLY A 78 -4.15 -7.28 -2.91
CA GLY A 78 -3.69 -5.91 -3.10
C GLY A 78 -4.80 -4.88 -3.26
N GLY A 79 -6.07 -5.24 -2.99
CA GLY A 79 -7.17 -4.29 -2.86
C GLY A 79 -7.27 -3.73 -1.44
N LEU A 80 -8.18 -2.78 -1.21
CA LEU A 80 -8.49 -2.30 0.14
C LEU A 80 -9.19 -3.40 0.96
N ASP A 81 -8.63 -3.72 2.13
CA ASP A 81 -9.21 -4.68 3.06
C ASP A 81 -10.32 -4.05 3.91
N HIS A 82 -11.56 -4.25 3.47
CA HIS A 82 -12.77 -3.82 4.18
C HIS A 82 -13.03 -4.55 5.50
N LEU A 83 -12.31 -5.65 5.78
CA LEU A 83 -12.41 -6.38 7.05
C LEU A 83 -11.60 -5.69 8.15
N VAL A 84 -10.71 -4.76 7.81
CA VAL A 84 -9.96 -3.97 8.78
C VAL A 84 -10.93 -3.05 9.53
N PRO A 85 -11.03 -3.13 10.87
CA PRO A 85 -11.91 -2.27 11.63
C PRO A 85 -11.60 -0.78 11.40
N MET A 86 -12.67 -0.02 11.16
CA MET A 86 -12.60 1.44 10.94
C MET A 86 -11.65 1.84 9.81
N TYR A 87 -11.47 1.00 8.78
CA TYR A 87 -10.51 1.25 7.70
C TYR A 87 -10.65 2.66 7.09
N ALA A 88 -11.88 3.12 6.82
CA ALA A 88 -12.13 4.44 6.23
C ALA A 88 -11.63 5.59 7.11
N SER A 89 -12.00 5.60 8.39
CA SER A 89 -11.53 6.61 9.36
C SER A 89 -10.01 6.57 9.57
N ARG A 90 -9.40 5.39 9.51
CA ARG A 90 -7.94 5.24 9.62
C ARG A 90 -7.21 5.72 8.36
N ILE A 91 -7.80 5.55 7.18
CA ILE A 91 -7.29 6.12 5.93
C ILE A 91 -7.39 7.64 5.96
N ASP A 92 -8.51 8.19 6.42
CA ASP A 92 -8.67 9.64 6.64
C ASP A 92 -7.61 10.19 7.61
N THR A 93 -7.34 9.47 8.70
CA THR A 93 -6.25 9.79 9.63
C THR A 93 -4.89 9.81 8.91
N CYS A 94 -4.63 8.87 8.01
CA CYS A 94 -3.40 8.83 7.20
C CYS A 94 -3.31 10.03 6.25
N TRP A 95 -4.44 10.46 5.66
CA TRP A 95 -4.50 11.66 4.81
C TRP A 95 -4.18 12.93 5.60
N ASN A 96 -4.76 13.07 6.78
CA ASN A 96 -4.48 14.19 7.68
C ASN A 96 -3.01 14.23 8.11
N GLN A 97 -2.42 13.07 8.42
CA GLN A 97 -0.99 12.94 8.72
C GLN A 97 -0.11 13.32 7.53
N LEU A 98 -0.43 12.84 6.33
CA LEU A 98 0.25 13.21 5.09
C LEU A 98 0.27 14.73 4.92
N ALA A 99 -0.88 15.39 5.03
CA ALA A 99 -1.01 16.84 4.87
C ALA A 99 -0.21 17.59 5.93
N LEU A 100 -0.39 17.25 7.21
CA LEU A 100 0.28 17.90 8.34
C LEU A 100 1.81 17.79 8.23
N TRP A 101 2.35 16.60 7.97
CA TRP A 101 3.79 16.39 7.87
C TRP A 101 4.39 17.03 6.63
N SER A 102 3.65 17.05 5.51
CA SER A 102 4.08 17.77 4.30
C SER A 102 4.20 19.27 4.57
N GLU A 103 3.17 19.87 5.18
CA GLU A 103 3.20 21.28 5.54
C GLU A 103 4.34 21.60 6.51
N ALA A 104 4.54 20.78 7.54
CA ALA A 104 5.61 20.95 8.51
C ALA A 104 7.00 20.88 7.85
N PHE A 105 7.20 19.94 6.93
CA PHE A 105 8.47 19.73 6.25
C PHE A 105 8.85 20.93 5.37
N TYR A 106 7.92 21.48 4.59
CA TYR A 106 8.19 22.64 3.74
C TYR A 106 8.46 23.94 4.50
N LYS A 107 8.13 24.01 5.80
CA LYS A 107 8.46 25.15 6.66
C LYS A 107 9.89 25.11 7.19
N ILE A 108 10.61 24.00 7.04
CA ILE A 108 12.00 23.87 7.50
C ILE A 108 12.93 24.59 6.52
N PRO A 109 13.69 25.61 6.96
CA PRO A 109 14.67 26.28 6.11
C PRO A 109 15.87 25.36 5.85
N ASP A 110 16.55 25.58 4.72
CA ASP A 110 17.86 24.97 4.40
C ASP A 110 17.92 23.43 4.41
N THR A 111 16.78 22.73 4.27
CA THR A 111 16.76 21.28 4.06
C THR A 111 17.58 20.89 2.84
N SER A 112 18.48 19.92 3.00
CA SER A 112 19.30 19.44 1.90
C SER A 112 18.45 18.93 0.73
N TYR A 113 18.96 19.10 -0.50
CA TYR A 113 18.26 18.64 -1.70
C TYR A 113 17.94 17.14 -1.65
N GLU A 114 18.89 16.34 -1.16
CA GLU A 114 18.73 14.89 -1.03
C GLU A 114 17.57 14.51 -0.10
N ILE A 115 17.48 15.09 1.10
CA ILE A 115 16.39 14.81 2.04
C ILE A 115 15.04 15.23 1.44
N ARG A 116 15.01 16.37 0.74
CA ARG A 116 13.80 16.86 0.06
C ARG A 116 13.34 15.92 -1.05
N GLU A 117 14.25 15.41 -1.88
CA GLU A 117 13.93 14.48 -2.95
C GLU A 117 13.34 13.17 -2.40
N VAL A 118 13.95 12.62 -1.35
CA VAL A 118 13.46 11.39 -0.71
C VAL A 118 12.12 11.62 -0.01
N PHE A 119 11.92 12.77 0.62
CA PHE A 119 10.63 13.15 1.20
C PHE A 119 9.54 13.23 0.14
N GLU A 120 9.78 13.91 -0.98
CA GLU A 120 8.81 14.01 -2.08
C GLU A 120 8.45 12.63 -2.65
N PHE A 121 9.45 11.76 -2.82
CA PHE A 121 9.21 10.41 -3.30
C PHE A 121 8.22 9.65 -2.41
N HIS A 122 8.45 9.65 -1.09
CA HIS A 122 7.56 8.98 -0.13
C HIS A 122 6.21 9.69 0.01
N ARG A 123 6.17 11.03 -0.05
CA ARG A 123 4.93 11.82 0.00
C ARG A 123 4.02 11.53 -1.18
N ILE A 124 4.54 11.58 -2.41
CA ILE A 124 3.77 11.29 -3.63
C ILE A 124 3.25 9.84 -3.60
N ARG A 125 4.09 8.89 -3.16
CA ARG A 125 3.70 7.50 -3.04
C ARG A 125 2.54 7.29 -2.05
N ALA A 126 2.62 7.90 -0.86
CA ALA A 126 1.56 7.85 0.13
C ALA A 126 0.27 8.50 -0.39
N TYR A 127 0.38 9.67 -1.04
CA TYR A 127 -0.75 10.38 -1.66
C TYR A 127 -1.49 9.50 -2.66
N LEU A 128 -0.77 8.92 -3.63
CA LEU A 128 -1.37 8.09 -4.67
C LEU A 128 -2.05 6.86 -4.07
N LYS A 129 -1.43 6.22 -3.08
CA LYS A 129 -2.00 5.04 -2.43
C LYS A 129 -3.24 5.38 -1.61
N ILE A 130 -3.25 6.51 -0.89
CA ILE A 130 -4.46 6.93 -0.16
C ILE A 130 -5.59 7.28 -1.14
N ALA A 131 -5.29 7.97 -2.24
CA ALA A 131 -6.28 8.28 -3.26
C ALA A 131 -6.88 7.00 -3.88
N GLU A 132 -6.05 6.02 -4.22
CA GLU A 132 -6.47 4.70 -4.71
C GLU A 132 -7.38 3.96 -3.71
N PHE A 133 -7.07 4.03 -2.42
CA PHE A 133 -7.95 3.46 -1.40
C PHE A 133 -9.28 4.22 -1.30
N TRP A 134 -9.24 5.54 -1.40
CA TRP A 134 -10.44 6.38 -1.32
C TRP A 134 -11.45 6.04 -2.42
N GLU A 135 -10.98 5.73 -3.62
CA GLU A 135 -11.82 5.26 -4.75
C GLU A 135 -12.53 3.93 -4.46
N GLN A 136 -12.02 3.12 -3.52
CA GLN A 136 -12.58 1.81 -3.17
C GLN A 136 -13.56 1.88 -1.99
N ILE A 137 -13.66 3.01 -1.28
CA ILE A 137 -14.56 3.14 -0.13
C ILE A 137 -16.00 3.40 -0.63
N PRO A 138 -16.99 2.58 -0.20
CA PRO A 138 -18.40 2.78 -0.54
C PRO A 138 -18.95 4.16 -0.16
N HIS A 139 -19.81 4.72 -1.01
CA HIS A 139 -20.31 6.09 -0.85
C HIS A 139 -21.17 6.34 0.41
N ASP A 140 -21.79 5.29 0.93
CA ASP A 140 -22.66 5.31 2.12
C ASP A 140 -21.90 5.46 3.43
N LEU A 141 -20.58 5.28 3.43
CA LEU A 141 -19.73 5.49 4.62
C LEU A 141 -19.26 6.94 4.79
N TYR A 142 -19.70 7.86 3.92
CA TYR A 142 -19.33 9.28 3.95
C TYR A 142 -20.41 10.21 4.51
N GLU A 143 -21.62 9.71 4.81
CA GLU A 143 -22.68 10.56 5.38
C GLU A 143 -22.55 10.63 6.91
N PRO A 144 -22.30 11.82 7.48
CA PRO A 144 -22.33 12.04 8.93
C PRO A 144 -23.75 11.99 9.52
#